data_AF-A0A9P0N418-F1
#
_entry.id   AF-A0A9P0N418-F1
#
_cell.length_a   1.000
_cell.length_b   1.000
_cell.length_c   1.000
_cell.angle_alpha   90.00
_cell.angle_beta   90.00
_cell.angle_gamma   90.00
#
_symmetry.space_group_name_H-M   'P 1'
#
loop_
_entity.id
_entity.type
_entity.pdbx_description
1 polymer ?
#
loop_
_entity_poly.entity_id
_entity_poly.type
_entity_poly.pdbx_seq_one_letter_code
_entity_poly.pdbx_strand_id
1 'polypeptide(L)'
;MEKLLRYQIQTGVAQPKRLLQAVPTRWNSVFFMLERFLELQEALRSTAGLLDRYILTLSIEEWKICKDLCTILKPLQEVTQQMSGEEYVTGSLIIVYTRVLLTVYENKIPTTIDPDVAISVEIIVGQLKRRLGQIEYSGTFSICSLLDPRYKMHCFIDKSAAEKAKKTLIELVTAEINKKSHDTRSASLQPSTSTSTPSEPIKDGLSIWDNINEMFGDVEQTQFSPQASAITEVQRYLADRLLPIKNEHGKLLDPSDWWRNHQFVYPNLAQLYRNKCCAMSTSVSCERIFSISGNIITERRTRLKSEKVKQLMFLNVNM
;
A
#
# COMPACT_ATOMS: atom_id res chain seq x y z
N MET A 1 -22.82 7.28 -32.04
CA MET A 1 -23.06 6.98 -30.62
C MET A 1 -24.53 6.69 -30.31
N GLU A 2 -25.50 7.52 -30.72
CA GLU A 2 -26.92 7.25 -30.44
C GLU A 2 -27.44 5.93 -31.01
N LYS A 3 -27.03 5.55 -32.23
CA LYS A 3 -27.43 4.28 -32.85
C LYS A 3 -26.92 3.05 -32.07
N LEU A 4 -25.71 3.12 -31.51
CA LEU A 4 -25.15 2.06 -30.65
C LEU A 4 -25.94 1.90 -29.35
N LEU A 5 -26.38 3.01 -28.76
CA LEU A 5 -27.21 2.98 -27.54
C LEU A 5 -28.61 2.42 -27.85
N ARG A 6 -29.22 2.85 -28.97
CA ARG A 6 -30.52 2.33 -29.42
C ARG A 6 -30.47 0.82 -29.67
N TYR A 7 -29.43 0.33 -30.34
CA TYR A 7 -29.24 -1.11 -30.56
C TYR A 7 -29.18 -1.88 -29.25
N GLN A 8 -28.34 -1.45 -28.28
CA GLN A 8 -28.23 -2.09 -26.97
C GLN A 8 -29.58 -2.16 -26.22
N ILE A 9 -30.37 -1.08 -26.27
CA ILE A 9 -31.72 -1.05 -25.67
C ILE A 9 -32.64 -2.05 -26.37
N GLN A 10 -32.61 -2.09 -27.70
CA GLN A 10 -33.41 -3.02 -28.51
C GLN A 10 -33.06 -4.50 -28.24
N THR A 11 -31.80 -4.79 -27.90
CA THR A 11 -31.34 -6.14 -27.52
C THR A 11 -31.50 -6.45 -26.03
N GLY A 12 -32.23 -5.62 -25.27
CA GLY A 12 -32.55 -5.89 -23.85
C GLY A 12 -31.47 -5.52 -22.83
N VAL A 13 -30.46 -4.72 -23.21
CA VAL A 13 -29.44 -4.26 -22.26
C VAL A 13 -30.03 -3.18 -21.34
N ALA A 14 -30.17 -3.51 -20.05
CA ALA A 14 -30.78 -2.62 -19.05
C ALA A 14 -30.04 -1.28 -18.86
N GLN A 15 -28.71 -1.28 -19.00
CA GLN A 15 -27.88 -0.08 -18.92
C GLN A 15 -26.97 0.01 -20.14
N PRO A 16 -27.41 0.66 -21.24
CA PRO A 16 -26.62 0.74 -22.46
C PRO A 16 -25.36 1.59 -22.22
N LYS A 17 -24.22 1.09 -22.68
CA LYS A 17 -22.92 1.69 -22.44
C LYS A 17 -22.44 2.48 -23.65
N ARG A 18 -21.73 3.58 -23.37
CA ARG A 18 -20.98 4.35 -24.36
C ARG A 18 -19.58 3.78 -24.51
N LEU A 19 -18.99 3.95 -25.69
CA LEU A 19 -17.55 3.81 -25.89
C LEU A 19 -16.82 4.84 -25.03
N LEU A 20 -15.65 4.43 -24.53
CA LEU A 20 -14.73 5.30 -23.85
C LEU A 20 -13.67 5.74 -24.87
N GLN A 21 -13.20 6.98 -24.78
CA GLN A 21 -12.04 7.43 -25.53
C GLN A 21 -10.83 7.43 -24.60
N ALA A 22 -9.69 6.98 -25.12
CA ALA A 22 -8.43 7.11 -24.42
C ALA A 22 -8.08 8.59 -24.21
N VAL A 23 -7.52 8.90 -23.05
CA VAL A 23 -7.12 10.24 -22.64
C VAL A 23 -5.60 10.22 -22.41
N PRO A 24 -4.82 11.03 -23.14
CA PRO A 24 -3.35 10.99 -23.06
C PRO A 24 -2.79 11.22 -21.65
N THR A 25 -3.50 11.95 -20.80
CA THR A 25 -3.06 12.31 -19.44
C THR A 25 -3.24 11.19 -18.42
N ARG A 26 -3.93 10.09 -18.76
CA ARG A 26 -4.15 8.95 -17.87
C ARG A 26 -3.78 7.66 -18.59
N TRP A 27 -2.67 7.04 -18.21
CA TRP A 27 -2.16 5.85 -18.90
C TRP A 27 -3.18 4.69 -18.93
N ASN A 28 -3.98 4.55 -17.86
CA ASN A 28 -5.00 3.52 -17.68
C ASN A 28 -6.20 3.67 -18.64
N SER A 29 -6.36 4.86 -19.25
CA SER A 29 -7.52 5.15 -20.11
C SER A 29 -7.56 4.28 -21.36
N VAL A 30 -6.39 3.89 -21.89
CA VAL A 30 -6.28 2.96 -23.02
C VAL A 30 -6.80 1.58 -22.62
N PHE A 31 -6.44 1.09 -21.43
CA PHE A 31 -6.95 -0.18 -20.92
C PHE A 31 -8.48 -0.17 -20.81
N PHE A 32 -9.06 0.85 -20.17
CA PHE A 32 -10.52 0.95 -20.03
C PHE A 32 -11.23 1.13 -21.38
N MET A 33 -10.61 1.86 -22.31
CA MET A 33 -11.12 1.98 -23.68
C MET A 33 -11.19 0.62 -24.36
N LEU A 34 -10.09 -0.14 -24.35
CA LEU A 34 -10.03 -1.45 -24.98
C LEU A 34 -10.97 -2.46 -24.30
N GLU A 35 -11.04 -2.45 -22.97
CA GLU A 35 -11.95 -3.31 -22.22
C GLU A 35 -13.42 -3.03 -22.58
N ARG A 36 -13.83 -1.75 -22.62
CA ARG A 36 -15.17 -1.37 -23.06
C ARG A 36 -15.42 -1.68 -24.53
N PHE A 37 -14.40 -1.53 -25.36
CA PHE A 37 -14.48 -1.79 -26.78
C PHE A 37 -14.74 -3.28 -27.06
N LEU A 38 -14.03 -4.16 -26.34
CA LEU A 38 -14.24 -5.61 -26.37
C LEU A 38 -15.59 -6.01 -25.78
N GLU A 39 -16.01 -5.38 -24.68
CA GLU A 39 -17.34 -5.60 -24.08
C GLU A 39 -18.47 -5.34 -25.08
N LEU A 40 -18.32 -4.33 -25.94
CA LEU A 40 -19.33 -3.92 -26.91
C LEU A 40 -19.14 -4.52 -28.30
N GLN A 41 -18.28 -5.54 -28.46
CA GLN A 41 -17.90 -6.10 -29.76
C GLN A 41 -19.11 -6.46 -30.64
N GLU A 42 -20.09 -7.20 -30.10
CA GLU A 42 -21.29 -7.61 -30.86
C GLU A 42 -22.15 -6.40 -31.26
N ALA A 43 -22.41 -5.51 -30.30
CA ALA A 43 -23.20 -4.31 -30.53
C ALA A 43 -22.55 -3.38 -31.58
N LEU A 44 -21.22 -3.31 -31.59
CA LEU A 44 -20.44 -2.55 -32.56
C LEU A 44 -20.54 -3.16 -33.97
N ARG A 45 -20.37 -4.47 -34.10
CA ARG A 45 -20.49 -5.16 -35.40
C ARG A 45 -21.86 -4.96 -36.01
N SER A 46 -22.93 -5.16 -35.23
CA SER A 46 -24.30 -4.94 -35.71
C SER A 46 -24.57 -3.48 -36.08
N THR A 47 -24.11 -2.54 -35.25
CA THR A 47 -24.28 -1.11 -35.54
C THR A 47 -23.49 -0.67 -36.77
N ALA A 48 -22.30 -1.24 -37.01
CA ALA A 48 -21.48 -0.96 -38.19
C ALA A 48 -22.16 -1.46 -39.47
N GLY A 49 -22.74 -2.66 -39.44
CA GLY A 49 -23.54 -3.21 -40.54
C GLY A 49 -24.75 -2.34 -40.89
N LEU A 50 -25.47 -1.84 -39.87
CA LEU A 50 -26.59 -0.89 -40.07
C LEU A 50 -26.18 0.48 -40.63
N LEU A 51 -24.89 0.81 -40.54
CA LEU A 51 -24.34 2.09 -41.00
C LEU A 51 -23.65 2.00 -42.36
N ASP A 52 -23.56 0.80 -42.96
CA ASP A 52 -22.78 0.53 -44.17
C ASP A 52 -21.33 1.02 -44.07
N ARG A 53 -20.77 0.98 -42.85
CA ARG A 53 -19.41 1.45 -42.54
C ARG A 53 -18.46 0.28 -42.34
N TYR A 54 -18.25 -0.51 -43.38
CA TYR A 54 -17.29 -1.62 -43.38
C TYR A 54 -15.84 -1.18 -43.08
N ILE A 55 -15.48 0.08 -43.38
CA ILE A 55 -14.16 0.64 -43.04
C ILE A 55 -13.91 0.70 -41.52
N LEU A 56 -14.95 0.56 -40.68
CA LEU A 56 -14.82 0.54 -39.22
C LEU A 56 -14.76 -0.87 -38.62
N THR A 57 -14.80 -1.94 -39.43
CA THR A 57 -14.79 -3.31 -38.91
C THR A 57 -13.35 -3.84 -38.85
N LEU A 58 -12.84 -4.00 -37.62
CA LEU A 58 -11.54 -4.64 -37.39
C LEU A 58 -11.55 -6.12 -37.82
N SER A 59 -10.40 -6.59 -38.30
CA SER A 59 -10.14 -7.99 -38.64
C SER A 59 -10.15 -8.88 -37.38
N ILE A 60 -10.22 -10.20 -37.57
CA ILE A 60 -10.19 -11.17 -36.46
C ILE A 60 -8.87 -11.05 -35.68
N GLU A 61 -7.77 -10.82 -36.40
CA GLU A 61 -6.43 -10.62 -35.88
C GLU A 61 -6.36 -9.34 -35.05
N GLU A 62 -6.92 -8.23 -35.54
CA GLU A 62 -6.94 -6.97 -34.79
C GLU A 62 -7.80 -7.05 -33.51
N TRP A 63 -8.92 -7.78 -33.55
CA TRP A 63 -9.71 -8.09 -32.34
C TRP A 63 -8.91 -8.93 -31.34
N LYS A 64 -8.11 -9.89 -31.84
CA LYS A 64 -7.20 -10.69 -31.00
C LYS A 64 -6.13 -9.81 -30.36
N ILE A 65 -5.50 -8.90 -31.11
CA ILE A 65 -4.53 -7.94 -30.60
C ILE A 65 -5.14 -7.10 -29.47
N CYS A 66 -6.36 -6.57 -29.65
CA CYS A 66 -7.05 -5.81 -28.59
C CYS A 66 -7.23 -6.64 -27.31
N LYS A 67 -7.61 -7.91 -27.46
CA LYS A 67 -7.81 -8.84 -26.33
C LYS A 67 -6.49 -9.17 -25.63
N ASP A 68 -5.42 -9.40 -26.39
CA ASP A 68 -4.10 -9.69 -25.86
C ASP A 68 -3.52 -8.45 -25.15
N LEU A 69 -3.70 -7.25 -25.71
CA LEU A 69 -3.35 -5.98 -25.05
C LEU A 69 -4.08 -5.80 -23.71
N CYS A 70 -5.40 -6.02 -23.67
CA CYS A 70 -6.14 -6.01 -22.40
C CYS A 70 -5.58 -7.01 -21.40
N THR A 71 -5.21 -8.21 -21.86
CA THR A 71 -4.65 -9.27 -21.01
C THR A 71 -3.32 -8.83 -20.39
N ILE A 72 -2.41 -8.25 -21.17
CA ILE A 72 -1.11 -7.81 -20.65
C ILE A 72 -1.18 -6.52 -19.85
N LEU A 73 -2.18 -5.65 -20.06
CA LEU A 73 -2.32 -4.39 -19.32
C LEU A 73 -3.06 -4.57 -17.97
N LYS A 74 -3.88 -5.60 -17.85
CA LYS A 74 -4.69 -5.86 -16.64
C LYS A 74 -3.87 -5.93 -15.34
N PRO A 75 -2.74 -6.66 -15.26
CA PRO A 75 -1.94 -6.73 -14.02
C PRO A 75 -1.40 -5.36 -13.58
N LEU A 76 -0.93 -4.53 -14.52
CA LEU A 76 -0.48 -3.17 -14.24
C LEU A 76 -1.62 -2.31 -13.73
N GLN A 77 -2.82 -2.46 -14.29
CA GLN A 77 -4.00 -1.72 -13.87
C GLN A 77 -4.41 -2.10 -12.44
N GLU A 78 -4.46 -3.40 -12.13
CA GLU A 78 -4.81 -3.88 -10.80
C GLU A 78 -3.81 -3.39 -9.74
N VAL A 79 -2.51 -3.54 -10.00
CA VAL A 79 -1.47 -3.02 -9.09
C VAL A 79 -1.58 -1.52 -8.92
N THR A 80 -1.74 -0.76 -10.01
CA THR A 80 -1.85 0.70 -9.92
C THR A 80 -3.06 1.12 -9.11
N GLN A 81 -4.21 0.45 -9.28
CA GLN A 81 -5.41 0.70 -8.49
C GLN A 81 -5.15 0.45 -6.99
N GLN A 82 -4.48 -0.65 -6.66
CA GLN A 82 -4.12 -0.97 -5.28
C GLN A 82 -3.08 0.01 -4.70
N MET A 83 -2.18 0.55 -5.50
CA MET A 83 -1.17 1.52 -5.04
C MET A 83 -1.67 2.95 -4.94
N SER A 84 -2.87 3.20 -5.48
CA SER A 84 -3.55 4.50 -5.46
C SER A 84 -4.58 4.62 -4.32
N GLY A 85 -4.69 3.59 -3.47
CA GLY A 85 -5.53 3.61 -2.28
C GLY A 85 -4.93 4.44 -1.14
N GLU A 86 -5.78 4.93 -0.24
CA GLU A 86 -5.40 5.79 0.89
C GLU A 86 -5.88 5.26 2.25
N GLU A 87 -6.72 4.23 2.25
CA GLU A 87 -7.30 3.63 3.46
C GLU A 87 -6.42 2.51 4.06
N TYR A 88 -5.28 2.21 3.43
CA TYR A 88 -4.37 1.15 3.86
C TYR A 88 -2.92 1.50 3.53
N VAL A 89 -1.99 0.78 4.16
CA VAL A 89 -0.55 0.98 3.98
C VAL A 89 -0.11 0.53 2.59
N THR A 90 0.08 1.50 1.69
CA THR A 90 0.55 1.25 0.31
C THR A 90 2.07 1.14 0.21
N GLY A 91 2.82 1.80 1.09
CA GLY A 91 4.28 1.78 1.10
C GLY A 91 4.89 0.38 1.27
N SER A 92 4.21 -0.54 1.97
CA SER A 92 4.66 -1.94 2.13
C SER A 92 4.36 -2.82 0.91
N LEU A 93 3.54 -2.36 -0.02
CA LEU A 93 3.09 -3.15 -1.17
C LEU A 93 4.02 -3.01 -2.39
N ILE A 94 4.80 -1.94 -2.50
CA ILE A 94 5.57 -1.64 -3.73
C ILE A 94 6.61 -2.70 -4.07
N ILE A 95 7.34 -3.22 -3.08
CA ILE A 95 8.33 -4.29 -3.31
C ILE A 95 7.61 -5.56 -3.75
N VAL A 96 6.53 -5.92 -3.04
CA VAL A 96 5.74 -7.13 -3.32
C VAL A 96 5.12 -7.07 -4.72
N TYR A 97 4.48 -5.97 -5.09
CA TYR A 97 3.86 -5.83 -6.40
C TYR A 97 4.88 -5.74 -7.53
N THR A 98 6.03 -5.11 -7.31
CA THR A 98 7.12 -5.14 -8.31
C THR A 98 7.51 -6.58 -8.61
N ARG A 99 7.73 -7.39 -7.57
CA ARG A 99 8.06 -8.82 -7.72
C ARG A 99 6.95 -9.62 -8.37
N VAL A 100 5.70 -9.41 -7.96
CA VAL A 100 4.54 -10.11 -8.52
C VAL A 100 4.38 -9.77 -10.01
N LEU A 101 4.50 -8.49 -10.39
CA LEU A 101 4.44 -8.08 -11.80
C LEU A 101 5.53 -8.75 -12.63
N LEU A 102 6.79 -8.71 -12.17
CA LEU A 102 7.88 -9.40 -12.87
C LEU A 102 7.58 -10.90 -13.02
N THR A 103 7.14 -11.55 -11.94
CA THR A 103 6.78 -12.98 -11.98
C THR A 103 5.66 -13.28 -12.97
N VAL A 104 4.63 -12.42 -13.04
CA VAL A 104 3.50 -12.57 -13.97
C VAL A 104 3.98 -12.42 -15.41
N TYR A 105 4.73 -11.37 -15.71
CA TYR A 105 5.17 -11.11 -17.08
C TYR A 105 6.21 -12.13 -17.58
N GLU A 106 7.08 -12.63 -16.71
CA GLU A 106 8.12 -13.59 -17.09
C GLU A 106 7.60 -15.02 -17.19
N ASN A 107 6.59 -15.42 -16.40
CA ASN A 107 6.22 -16.84 -16.26
C ASN A 107 4.75 -17.17 -16.54
N LYS A 108 3.85 -16.18 -16.59
CA LYS A 108 2.39 -16.42 -16.65
C LYS A 108 1.70 -15.84 -17.87
N ILE A 109 2.44 -15.14 -18.73
CA ILE A 109 1.88 -14.64 -19.99
C ILE A 109 1.65 -15.82 -20.94
N PRO A 110 0.46 -15.94 -21.54
CA PRO A 110 0.19 -17.01 -22.51
C PRO A 110 1.15 -16.94 -23.69
N THR A 111 1.67 -18.09 -24.14
CA THR A 111 2.52 -18.17 -25.34
C THR A 111 1.75 -17.94 -26.64
N THR A 112 0.41 -17.91 -26.57
CA THR A 112 -0.50 -17.71 -27.70
C THR A 112 -0.81 -16.25 -28.01
N ILE A 113 -0.22 -15.31 -27.26
CA ILE A 113 -0.39 -13.88 -27.54
C ILE A 113 0.18 -13.53 -28.91
N ASP A 114 -0.39 -12.49 -29.50
CA ASP A 114 0.08 -11.97 -30.77
C ASP A 114 1.56 -11.54 -30.70
N PRO A 115 2.39 -11.79 -31.74
CA PRO A 115 3.80 -11.43 -31.75
C PRO A 115 4.07 -9.95 -31.46
N ASP A 116 3.25 -9.03 -31.97
CA ASP A 116 3.43 -7.60 -31.73
C ASP A 116 3.14 -7.23 -30.26
N VAL A 117 2.22 -7.97 -29.64
CA VAL A 117 1.92 -7.83 -28.21
C VAL A 117 3.03 -8.45 -27.35
N ALA A 118 3.69 -9.52 -27.81
CA ALA A 118 4.83 -10.12 -27.13
C ALA A 118 6.01 -9.14 -26.99
N ILE A 119 6.29 -8.34 -28.03
CA ILE A 119 7.29 -7.26 -27.97
C ILE A 119 6.93 -6.26 -26.85
N SER A 120 5.65 -5.94 -26.69
CA SER A 120 5.19 -5.05 -25.61
C SER A 120 5.44 -5.63 -24.22
N VAL A 121 5.36 -6.95 -24.05
CA VAL A 121 5.68 -7.63 -22.78
C VAL A 121 7.17 -7.48 -22.44
N GLU A 122 8.06 -7.68 -23.41
CA GLU A 122 9.51 -7.49 -23.21
C GLU A 122 9.84 -6.06 -22.80
N ILE A 123 9.20 -5.07 -23.44
CA ILE A 123 9.34 -3.66 -23.09
C ILE A 123 8.86 -3.41 -21.66
N ILE A 124 7.71 -3.96 -21.27
CA ILE A 124 7.16 -3.83 -19.90
C ILE A 124 8.15 -4.39 -18.88
N VAL A 125 8.66 -5.62 -19.09
CA VAL A 125 9.63 -6.25 -18.18
C VAL A 125 10.90 -5.40 -18.09
N GLY A 126 11.42 -4.93 -19.23
CA GLY A 126 12.59 -4.06 -19.27
C GLY A 126 12.39 -2.76 -18.50
N GLN A 127 11.23 -2.11 -18.65
CA GLN A 127 10.92 -0.88 -17.90
C GLN A 127 10.68 -1.12 -16.42
N LEU A 128 10.04 -2.22 -16.03
CA LEU A 128 9.86 -2.61 -14.63
C LEU A 128 11.22 -2.82 -13.96
N LYS A 129 12.13 -3.60 -14.56
CA LYS A 129 13.49 -3.80 -14.04
C LYS A 129 14.26 -2.50 -13.98
N ARG A 130 14.22 -1.67 -15.02
CA ARG A 130 14.94 -0.40 -15.07
C ARG A 130 14.47 0.60 -14.01
N ARG A 131 13.16 0.72 -13.79
CA ARG A 131 12.59 1.75 -12.91
C ARG A 131 12.40 1.26 -11.47
N LEU A 132 12.09 -0.01 -11.28
CA LEU A 132 11.74 -0.59 -9.98
C LEU A 132 12.70 -1.69 -9.53
N GLY A 133 13.71 -2.09 -10.32
CA GLY A 133 14.63 -3.17 -9.94
C GLY A 133 15.42 -2.90 -8.65
N GLN A 134 15.71 -1.62 -8.36
CA GLN A 134 16.41 -1.21 -7.14
C GLN A 134 15.48 -0.82 -5.98
N ILE A 135 14.17 -1.06 -6.11
CA ILE A 135 13.18 -0.63 -5.09
C ILE A 135 13.43 -1.30 -3.73
N GLU A 136 14.00 -2.50 -3.71
CA GLU A 136 14.38 -3.23 -2.50
C GLU A 136 15.44 -2.51 -1.67
N TYR A 137 16.25 -1.66 -2.30
CA TYR A 137 17.28 -0.86 -1.63
C TYR A 137 16.78 0.50 -1.13
N SER A 138 15.52 0.84 -1.38
CA SER A 138 14.91 2.07 -0.86
C SER A 138 14.80 2.01 0.66
N GLY A 139 15.38 2.98 1.36
CA GLY A 139 15.34 3.03 2.83
C GLY A 139 13.92 3.11 3.40
N THR A 140 12.98 3.75 2.70
CA THR A 140 11.59 3.86 3.15
C THR A 140 10.81 2.58 2.86
N PHE A 141 10.82 2.12 1.60
CA PHE A 141 9.96 1.01 1.17
C PHE A 141 10.45 -0.35 1.68
N SER A 142 11.77 -0.53 1.84
CA SER A 142 12.33 -1.75 2.45
C SER A 142 11.86 -1.90 3.90
N ILE A 143 11.91 -0.84 4.69
CA ILE A 143 11.45 -0.85 6.08
C ILE A 143 9.92 -1.03 6.15
N CYS A 144 9.15 -0.34 5.29
CA CYS A 144 7.70 -0.52 5.25
C CYS A 144 7.30 -1.97 4.93
N SER A 145 7.98 -2.59 3.97
CA SER A 145 7.70 -3.97 3.55
C SER A 145 8.15 -4.99 4.60
N LEU A 146 9.28 -4.75 5.27
CA LEU A 146 9.79 -5.59 6.35
C LEU A 146 8.89 -5.55 7.60
N LEU A 147 8.34 -4.38 7.92
CA LEU A 147 7.38 -4.18 9.00
C LEU A 147 5.96 -4.67 8.65
N ASP A 148 5.72 -5.14 7.43
CA ASP A 148 4.45 -5.76 7.08
C ASP A 148 4.45 -7.24 7.50
N PRO A 149 3.62 -7.64 8.47
CA PRO A 149 3.60 -9.00 9.02
C PRO A 149 3.16 -10.05 7.99
N ARG A 150 2.58 -9.63 6.85
CA ARG A 150 2.19 -10.53 5.75
C ARG A 150 3.39 -11.02 4.95
N TYR A 151 4.48 -10.26 4.92
CA TYR A 151 5.61 -10.52 4.03
C TYR A 151 6.94 -10.66 4.75
N LYS A 152 7.24 -9.77 5.72
CA LYS A 152 8.51 -9.74 6.46
C LYS A 152 9.71 -9.78 5.50
N MET A 153 10.71 -10.63 5.75
CA MET A 153 11.87 -10.79 4.85
C MET A 153 11.54 -11.50 3.53
N HIS A 154 10.37 -12.14 3.42
CA HIS A 154 10.04 -12.94 2.23
C HIS A 154 9.63 -12.09 1.02
N CYS A 155 9.38 -10.78 1.18
CA CYS A 155 9.11 -9.92 0.03
C CYS A 155 10.35 -9.71 -0.85
N PHE A 156 11.55 -9.71 -0.27
CA PHE A 156 12.81 -9.42 -0.95
C PHE A 156 13.24 -10.58 -1.85
N ILE A 157 13.69 -10.25 -3.05
CA ILE A 157 14.38 -11.16 -3.97
C ILE A 157 15.88 -11.17 -3.63
N ASP A 158 16.45 -9.98 -3.40
CA ASP A 158 17.85 -9.83 -3.08
C ASP A 158 18.10 -10.00 -1.58
N LYS A 159 18.81 -11.08 -1.23
CA LYS A 159 19.18 -11.37 0.16
C LYS A 159 20.04 -10.27 0.78
N SER A 160 20.88 -9.59 -0.01
CA SER A 160 21.69 -8.47 0.45
C SER A 160 20.82 -7.28 0.86
N ALA A 161 19.81 -6.96 0.04
CA ALA A 161 18.85 -5.91 0.35
C ALA A 161 18.04 -6.25 1.61
N ALA A 162 17.63 -7.50 1.78
CA ALA A 162 16.91 -7.97 2.97
C ALA A 162 17.74 -7.83 4.26
N GLU A 163 19.00 -8.28 4.24
CA GLU A 163 19.89 -8.15 5.40
C GLU A 163 20.23 -6.68 5.71
N LYS A 164 20.41 -5.85 4.68
CA LYS A 164 20.58 -4.40 4.86
C LYS A 164 19.36 -3.77 5.53
N ALA A 165 18.15 -4.09 5.06
CA ALA A 165 16.91 -3.59 5.63
C ALA A 165 16.74 -4.04 7.09
N LYS A 166 17.07 -5.29 7.40
CA LYS A 166 17.08 -5.83 8.77
C LYS A 166 18.06 -5.09 9.68
N LYS A 167 19.29 -4.83 9.21
CA LYS A 167 20.27 -4.05 9.96
C LYS A 167 19.76 -2.64 10.25
N THR A 168 19.25 -1.94 9.23
CA THR A 168 18.64 -0.61 9.40
C THR A 168 17.45 -0.64 10.35
N LEU A 169 16.62 -1.69 10.32
CA LEU A 169 15.51 -1.85 11.26
C LEU A 169 16.00 -1.95 12.71
N ILE A 170 17.04 -2.76 12.96
CA ILE A 170 17.63 -2.90 14.31
C ILE A 170 18.18 -1.56 14.80
N GLU A 171 18.86 -0.80 13.94
CA GLU A 171 19.37 0.54 14.27
C GLU A 171 18.24 1.50 14.63
N LEU A 172 17.14 1.49 13.87
CA LEU A 172 15.95 2.31 14.15
C LEU A 172 15.27 1.93 15.47
N VAL A 173 15.13 0.64 15.75
CA VAL A 173 14.56 0.16 17.01
C VAL A 173 15.47 0.52 18.20
N THR A 174 16.79 0.39 18.03
CA THR A 174 17.76 0.80 19.06
C THR A 174 17.66 2.28 19.38
N ALA A 175 17.51 3.13 18.35
CA ALA A 175 17.30 4.57 18.53
C ALA A 175 15.99 4.88 19.26
N GLU A 176 14.91 4.15 18.97
CA GLU A 176 13.62 4.31 19.65
C GLU A 176 13.70 3.92 21.14
N ILE A 177 14.40 2.84 21.47
CA ILE A 177 14.63 2.42 22.87
C ILE A 177 15.44 3.49 23.62
N ASN A 178 16.49 4.02 23.00
CA ASN A 178 17.31 5.07 23.61
C ASN A 178 16.50 6.36 23.87
N LYS A 179 15.61 6.73 22.95
CA LYS A 179 14.73 7.90 23.10
C LYS A 179 13.81 7.75 24.33
N LYS A 180 13.17 6.59 24.48
CA LYS A 180 12.29 6.32 25.64
C LYS A 180 13.05 6.36 26.97
N SER A 181 14.28 5.88 27.01
CA SER A 181 15.14 5.93 28.20
C SER A 181 15.48 7.37 28.60
N HIS A 182 15.68 8.27 27.62
CA HIS A 182 15.94 9.70 27.88
C HIS A 182 14.68 10.46 28.32
N ASP A 183 13.53 10.19 27.71
CA ASP A 183 12.26 10.81 28.10
C ASP A 183 11.85 10.41 29.52
N THR A 184 12.07 9.14 29.90
CA THR A 184 11.80 8.63 31.25
C THR A 184 12.71 9.30 32.31
N ARG A 185 14.00 9.50 32.01
CA ARG A 185 14.93 10.22 32.92
C ARG A 185 14.62 11.71 33.05
N SER A 186 14.07 12.33 32.00
CA SER A 186 13.71 13.75 31.99
C SER A 186 12.41 14.02 32.76
N ALA A 187 11.45 13.08 32.72
CA ALA A 187 10.22 13.15 33.51
C ALA A 187 10.47 13.02 35.03
N SER A 188 11.52 12.29 35.45
CA SER A 188 11.92 12.15 36.87
C SER A 188 12.67 13.35 37.45
N LEU A 189 12.98 14.38 36.66
CA LEU A 189 13.74 15.57 37.10
C LEU A 189 12.85 16.79 37.42
N GLN A 190 11.53 16.63 37.54
CA GLN A 190 10.70 17.70 38.10
C GLN A 190 10.98 17.84 39.61
N PRO A 191 11.25 19.06 40.13
CA PRO A 191 11.43 19.28 41.55
C PRO A 191 10.09 19.09 42.25
N SER A 192 9.87 17.89 42.78
CA SER A 192 8.82 17.65 43.77
C SER A 192 9.18 18.46 45.00
N THR A 193 8.41 19.52 45.25
CA THR A 193 8.48 20.28 46.49
C THR A 193 8.11 19.32 47.62
N SER A 194 9.11 18.96 48.42
CA SER A 194 8.98 18.07 49.55
C SER A 194 8.07 18.68 50.61
N THR A 195 6.85 18.15 50.74
CA THR A 195 6.16 18.14 52.03
C THR A 195 6.17 16.71 52.51
N SER A 196 6.99 16.47 53.53
CA SER A 196 7.18 15.18 54.19
C SER A 196 5.92 14.76 54.94
N THR A 197 5.28 13.69 54.47
CA THR A 197 4.45 12.79 55.27
C THR A 197 4.89 11.35 54.99
N PRO A 198 5.44 10.61 55.97
CA PRO A 198 5.76 9.21 55.79
C PRO A 198 4.49 8.39 56.05
N SER A 199 3.88 7.90 54.99
CA SER A 199 2.94 6.79 55.07
C SER A 199 3.42 5.71 54.10
N GLU A 200 4.36 4.89 54.56
CA GLU A 200 4.55 3.58 53.97
C GLU A 200 3.23 2.80 54.11
N PRO A 201 2.68 2.23 53.02
CA PRO A 201 1.61 1.27 53.18
C PRO A 201 2.20 0.07 53.92
N ILE A 202 1.60 -0.29 55.05
CA ILE A 202 1.92 -1.50 55.80
C ILE A 202 1.82 -2.66 54.82
N LYS A 203 2.97 -3.26 54.45
CA LYS A 203 3.02 -4.50 53.68
C LYS A 203 2.36 -5.58 54.54
N ASP A 204 1.13 -5.95 54.18
CA ASP A 204 0.45 -7.05 54.82
C ASP A 204 1.15 -8.34 54.37
N GLY A 205 2.06 -8.87 55.20
CA GLY A 205 2.85 -10.06 54.90
C GLY A 205 2.02 -11.33 54.65
N LEU A 206 0.70 -11.29 54.82
CA LEU A 206 -0.24 -12.36 54.45
C LEU A 206 -0.85 -12.20 53.05
N SER A 207 -0.66 -11.05 52.40
CA SER A 207 -1.11 -10.82 51.04
C SER A 207 -0.38 -11.78 50.11
N ILE A 208 -1.13 -12.72 49.54
CA ILE A 208 -0.62 -13.70 48.59
C ILE A 208 0.07 -12.98 47.42
N TRP A 209 -0.43 -11.82 47.01
CA TRP A 209 0.13 -11.05 45.89
C TRP A 209 1.46 -10.39 46.22
N ASP A 210 1.63 -9.89 47.44
CA ASP A 210 2.90 -9.31 47.89
C ASP A 210 3.97 -10.41 48.03
N ASN A 211 3.59 -11.58 48.57
CA ASN A 211 4.47 -12.76 48.64
C ASN A 211 4.82 -13.33 47.25
N ILE A 212 3.87 -13.35 46.30
CA ILE A 212 4.13 -13.75 44.91
C ILE A 212 5.09 -12.76 44.25
N ASN A 213 4.89 -11.44 44.46
CA ASN A 213 5.76 -10.43 43.88
C ASN A 213 7.16 -10.45 44.53
N GLU A 214 7.28 -10.84 45.80
CA GLU A 214 8.58 -11.01 46.45
C GLU A 214 9.27 -12.32 46.03
N MET A 215 8.52 -13.42 45.82
CA MET A 215 9.05 -14.69 45.32
C MET A 215 9.42 -14.68 43.83
N PHE A 216 8.67 -13.95 43.00
CA PHE A 216 8.76 -14.01 41.54
C PHE A 216 8.98 -12.66 40.86
N GLY A 217 8.84 -11.53 41.57
CA GLY A 217 9.00 -10.18 41.02
C GLY A 217 10.46 -9.70 40.98
N ASP A 218 11.32 -10.24 41.83
CA ASP A 218 12.79 -10.01 41.83
C ASP A 218 13.55 -10.96 40.90
N VAL A 219 12.89 -11.52 39.88
CA VAL A 219 13.63 -12.04 38.73
C VAL A 219 14.22 -10.82 38.04
N GLU A 220 15.49 -10.50 38.38
CA GLU A 220 16.28 -9.44 37.75
C GLU A 220 15.99 -9.45 36.25
N GLN A 221 15.21 -8.47 35.80
CA GLN A 221 15.05 -8.22 34.37
C GLN A 221 16.45 -7.91 33.89
N THR A 222 17.10 -8.90 33.28
CA THR A 222 18.47 -8.80 32.81
C THR A 222 18.51 -7.56 31.94
N GLN A 223 19.18 -6.49 32.41
CA GLN A 223 19.23 -5.23 31.69
C GLN A 223 20.09 -5.43 30.46
N PHE A 224 19.47 -5.95 29.41
CA PHE A 224 20.09 -6.08 28.10
C PHE A 224 20.44 -4.68 27.60
N SER A 225 21.58 -4.58 26.91
CA SER A 225 21.91 -3.34 26.21
C SER A 225 20.76 -2.97 25.26
N PRO A 226 20.50 -1.68 25.00
CA PRO A 226 19.43 -1.25 24.08
C PRO A 226 19.49 -1.96 22.73
N GLN A 227 20.70 -2.22 22.24
CA GLN A 227 20.95 -2.96 21.02
C GLN A 227 20.59 -4.45 21.13
N ALA A 228 20.94 -5.12 22.24
CA ALA A 228 20.56 -6.52 22.45
C ALA A 228 19.04 -6.67 22.56
N SER A 229 18.35 -5.76 23.26
CA SER A 229 16.88 -5.72 23.31
C SER A 229 16.26 -5.51 21.92
N ALA A 230 16.80 -4.58 21.12
CA ALA A 230 16.36 -4.35 19.75
C ALA A 230 16.53 -5.61 18.87
N ILE A 231 17.69 -6.28 18.95
CA ILE A 231 17.97 -7.50 18.21
C ILE A 231 16.97 -8.59 18.58
N THR A 232 16.72 -8.81 19.87
CA THR A 232 15.78 -9.84 20.34
C THR A 232 14.36 -9.56 19.87
N GLU A 233 13.87 -8.32 19.96
CA GLU A 233 12.53 -7.94 19.49
C GLU A 233 12.38 -8.17 17.98
N VAL A 234 13.34 -7.70 17.19
CA VAL A 234 13.34 -7.87 15.72
C VAL A 234 13.40 -9.34 15.34
N GLN A 235 14.30 -10.13 15.93
CA GLN A 235 14.41 -11.55 15.63
C GLN A 235 13.14 -12.32 16.00
N ARG A 236 12.53 -12.01 17.15
CA ARG A 236 11.26 -12.62 17.56
C ARG A 236 10.13 -12.30 16.59
N TYR A 237 10.05 -11.05 16.11
CA TYR A 237 9.06 -10.66 15.09
C TYR A 237 9.29 -11.41 13.76
N LEU A 238 10.55 -11.50 13.31
CA LEU A 238 10.89 -12.17 12.06
C LEU A 238 10.66 -13.69 12.11
N ALA A 239 10.83 -14.31 13.28
CA ALA A 239 10.58 -15.74 13.49
C ALA A 239 9.09 -16.08 13.66
N ASP A 240 8.25 -15.11 14.00
CA ASP A 240 6.81 -15.32 14.15
C ASP A 240 6.15 -15.67 12.81
N ARG A 241 4.97 -16.30 12.86
CA ARG A 241 4.22 -16.69 11.66
C ARG A 241 3.83 -15.47 10.82
N LEU A 242 3.73 -15.67 9.51
CA LEU A 242 3.22 -14.64 8.61
C LEU A 242 1.72 -14.45 8.79
N LEU A 243 1.27 -13.20 8.74
CA LEU A 243 -0.14 -12.88 8.66
C LEU A 243 -0.68 -13.34 7.30
N PRO A 244 -1.75 -14.16 7.24
CA PRO A 244 -2.37 -14.50 5.97
C PRO A 244 -2.82 -13.23 5.21
N ILE A 245 -2.78 -13.27 3.88
CA ILE A 245 -3.21 -12.12 3.06
C ILE A 245 -4.73 -11.91 3.19
N LYS A 246 -5.49 -13.00 3.28
CA LYS A 246 -6.95 -13.02 3.39
C LYS A 246 -7.39 -13.86 4.57
N ASN A 247 -8.54 -13.51 5.15
CA ASN A 247 -9.23 -14.35 6.12
C ASN A 247 -10.03 -15.48 5.41
N GLU A 248 -10.66 -16.34 6.20
CA GLU A 248 -11.51 -17.45 5.73
C GLU A 248 -12.69 -17.00 4.85
N HIS A 249 -13.13 -15.75 4.98
CA HIS A 249 -14.19 -15.13 4.16
C HIS A 249 -13.65 -14.40 2.91
N GLY A 250 -12.35 -14.47 2.64
CA GLY A 250 -11.71 -13.83 1.48
C GLY A 250 -11.45 -12.32 1.61
N LYS A 251 -11.71 -11.71 2.77
CA LYS A 251 -11.38 -10.30 3.06
C LYS A 251 -9.89 -10.15 3.31
N LEU A 252 -9.28 -9.10 2.75
CA LEU A 252 -7.89 -8.76 3.00
C LEU A 252 -7.68 -8.37 4.47
N LEU A 253 -6.62 -8.89 5.08
CA LEU A 253 -6.23 -8.54 6.44
C LEU A 253 -5.35 -7.29 6.43
N ASP A 254 -5.68 -6.34 7.31
CA ASP A 254 -4.93 -5.09 7.48
C ASP A 254 -3.77 -5.31 8.48
N PRO A 255 -2.52 -5.06 8.06
CA PRO A 255 -1.37 -5.01 8.96
C PRO A 255 -1.55 -4.11 10.19
N SER A 256 -2.31 -3.02 10.07
CA SER A 256 -2.53 -2.04 11.14
C SER A 256 -3.26 -2.65 12.33
N ASP A 257 -4.24 -3.51 12.06
CA ASP A 257 -4.99 -4.24 13.09
C ASP A 257 -4.09 -5.26 13.80
N TRP A 258 -3.22 -5.93 13.04
CA TRP A 258 -2.25 -6.87 13.62
C TRP A 258 -1.28 -6.16 14.56
N TRP A 259 -0.72 -5.02 14.15
CA TRP A 259 0.18 -4.22 15.00
C TRP A 259 -0.51 -3.67 16.23
N ARG A 260 -1.80 -3.32 16.15
CA ARG A 260 -2.60 -2.90 17.30
C ARG A 260 -2.70 -4.02 18.35
N ASN A 261 -2.93 -5.26 17.90
CA ASN A 261 -3.07 -6.41 18.79
C ASN A 261 -1.72 -6.89 19.36
N HIS A 262 -0.61 -6.68 18.64
CA HIS A 262 0.72 -7.14 19.04
C HIS A 262 1.60 -6.03 19.64
N GLN A 263 1.05 -4.85 19.90
CA GLN A 263 1.82 -3.71 20.42
C GLN A 263 2.49 -3.98 21.78
N PHE A 264 1.92 -4.86 22.60
CA PHE A 264 2.52 -5.22 23.90
C PHE A 264 3.65 -6.25 23.76
N VAL A 265 3.63 -7.06 22.69
CA VAL A 265 4.67 -8.03 22.39
C VAL A 265 5.87 -7.36 21.70
N TYR A 266 5.58 -6.38 20.83
CA TYR A 266 6.57 -5.67 20.02
C TYR A 266 6.40 -4.14 20.15
N PRO A 267 6.67 -3.56 21.34
CA PRO A 267 6.35 -2.17 21.63
C PRO A 267 7.16 -1.15 20.83
N ASN A 268 8.39 -1.47 20.44
CA ASN A 268 9.23 -0.54 19.68
C ASN A 268 8.96 -0.68 18.18
N LEU A 269 8.76 -1.90 17.70
CA LEU A 269 8.38 -2.13 16.30
C LEU A 269 6.99 -1.58 15.98
N ALA A 270 6.01 -1.74 16.88
CA ALA A 270 4.66 -1.18 16.68
C ALA A 270 4.70 0.35 16.60
N GLN A 271 5.54 1.00 17.41
CA GLN A 271 5.74 2.44 17.34
C GLN A 271 6.42 2.84 16.01
N LEU A 272 7.43 2.09 15.59
CA LEU A 272 8.13 2.35 14.33
C LEU A 272 7.21 2.16 13.11
N TYR A 273 6.36 1.12 13.13
CA TYR A 273 5.34 0.88 12.11
C TYR A 273 4.43 2.09 11.94
N ARG A 274 3.87 2.62 13.04
CA ARG A 274 3.03 3.83 12.99
C ARG A 274 3.74 5.04 12.40
N ASN A 275 5.03 5.20 12.68
CA ASN A 275 5.79 6.35 12.24
C ASN A 275 6.27 6.25 10.78
N LYS A 276 6.56 5.04 10.29
CA LYS A 276 7.23 4.83 8.99
C LYS A 276 6.28 4.30 7.91
N CYS A 277 5.30 3.48 8.26
CA CYS A 277 4.40 2.84 7.29
C CYS A 277 3.28 3.77 6.78
N CYS A 278 3.23 5.03 7.22
CA CYS A 278 2.37 6.06 6.59
C CYS A 278 2.88 6.53 5.23
N ALA A 279 4.03 6.04 4.76
CA ALA A 279 4.56 6.38 3.45
C ALA A 279 3.62 5.88 2.33
N MET A 280 3.12 6.82 1.54
CA MET A 280 2.35 6.51 0.34
C MET A 280 3.27 6.09 -0.79
N SER A 281 2.86 5.09 -1.56
CA SER A 281 3.63 4.63 -2.72
C SER A 281 3.44 5.47 -3.98
N THR A 282 2.36 6.26 -4.05
CA THR A 282 2.02 7.07 -5.22
C THR A 282 1.66 8.50 -4.80
N SER A 283 1.75 9.44 -5.75
CA SER A 283 1.30 10.83 -5.59
C SER A 283 -0.21 11.01 -5.77
N VAL A 284 -0.98 9.93 -6.02
CA VAL A 284 -2.39 10.01 -6.42
C VAL A 284 -3.25 10.67 -5.34
N SER A 285 -2.99 10.40 -4.06
CA SER A 285 -3.70 11.07 -2.96
C SER A 285 -3.46 12.58 -2.96
N CYS A 286 -2.23 13.03 -3.23
CA CYS A 286 -1.93 14.45 -3.37
C CYS A 286 -2.64 15.06 -4.57
N GLU A 287 -2.66 14.36 -5.71
CA GLU A 287 -3.36 14.81 -6.93
C GLU A 287 -4.87 14.91 -6.73
N ARG A 288 -5.48 14.01 -5.95
CA ARG A 288 -6.90 14.08 -5.58
C ARG A 288 -7.18 15.32 -4.73
N ILE A 289 -6.32 15.59 -3.75
CA ILE A 289 -6.39 16.81 -2.94
C ILE A 289 -6.28 18.05 -3.84
N PHE A 290 -5.33 18.10 -4.78
CA PHE A 290 -5.20 19.22 -5.72
C PHE A 290 -6.37 19.34 -6.71
N SER A 291 -6.96 18.23 -7.13
CA SER A 291 -8.16 18.24 -7.98
C SER A 291 -9.35 18.84 -7.23
N ILE A 292 -9.52 18.51 -5.95
CA ILE A 292 -10.50 19.14 -5.06
C ILE A 292 -10.20 20.64 -4.93
N SER A 293 -8.94 21.04 -4.82
CA SER A 293 -8.54 22.45 -4.80
C SER A 293 -8.89 23.19 -6.08
N GLY A 294 -8.89 22.53 -7.24
CA GLY A 294 -9.38 23.11 -8.49
C GLY A 294 -10.85 23.55 -8.42
N ASN A 295 -11.67 22.88 -7.61
CA ASN A 295 -13.05 23.30 -7.35
C ASN A 295 -13.15 24.45 -6.34
N ILE A 296 -12.13 24.66 -5.49
CA ILE A 296 -12.06 25.76 -4.53
C ILE A 296 -11.53 27.03 -5.22
N ILE A 297 -10.50 26.88 -6.04
CA ILE A 297 -9.85 27.93 -6.84
C ILE A 297 -10.40 27.86 -8.27
N THR A 298 -11.69 28.13 -8.42
CA THR A 298 -12.29 28.27 -9.76
C THR A 298 -11.82 29.56 -10.45
N GLU A 299 -11.88 29.62 -11.78
CA GLU A 299 -11.56 30.81 -12.60
C GLU A 299 -12.33 32.09 -12.18
N ARG A 300 -13.49 31.94 -11.51
CA ARG A 300 -14.30 33.05 -10.98
C ARG A 300 -13.93 33.48 -9.54
N ARG A 301 -13.05 32.75 -8.85
CA ARG A 301 -12.62 32.99 -7.45
C ARG A 301 -11.09 33.08 -7.32
N THR A 302 -10.45 33.90 -8.15
CA THR A 302 -8.98 34.03 -8.24
C THR A 302 -8.34 34.93 -7.18
N ARG A 303 -9.12 35.67 -6.37
CA ARG A 303 -8.61 36.61 -5.34
C ARG A 303 -8.48 36.00 -3.93
N LEU A 304 -8.44 34.67 -3.81
CA LEU A 304 -8.18 34.04 -2.51
C LEU A 304 -6.69 34.13 -2.18
N LYS A 305 -6.36 34.64 -0.98
CA LYS A 305 -4.99 34.58 -0.47
C LYS A 305 -4.59 33.12 -0.26
N SER A 306 -3.31 32.81 -0.54
CA SER A 306 -2.74 31.45 -0.36
C SER A 306 -3.09 30.83 1.00
N GLU A 307 -3.04 31.63 2.07
CA GLU A 307 -3.36 31.17 3.43
C GLU A 307 -4.82 30.72 3.58
N LYS A 308 -5.76 31.42 2.94
CA LYS A 308 -7.18 31.06 3.00
C LYS A 308 -7.47 29.79 2.18
N VAL A 309 -6.76 29.60 1.07
CA VAL A 309 -6.82 28.37 0.27
C VAL A 309 -6.36 27.17 1.09
N LYS A 310 -5.23 27.28 1.79
CA LYS A 310 -4.73 26.21 2.68
C LYS A 310 -5.76 25.84 3.75
N GLN A 311 -6.34 26.83 4.42
CA GLN A 311 -7.36 26.59 5.45
C GLN A 311 -8.61 25.89 4.88
N LEU A 312 -9.09 26.33 3.71
CA LEU A 312 -10.25 25.70 3.05
C LEU A 312 -9.94 24.28 2.59
N MET A 313 -8.75 24.03 2.04
CA MET A 313 -8.31 22.68 1.69
C MET A 313 -8.24 21.78 2.91
N PHE A 314 -7.64 22.26 4.01
CA PHE A 314 -7.53 21.49 5.24
C PHE A 314 -8.92 21.12 5.78
N LEU A 315 -9.84 22.08 5.85
CA LEU A 315 -11.20 21.83 6.33
C LEU A 315 -11.95 20.84 5.43
N ASN A 316 -11.82 20.94 4.11
CA ASN A 316 -12.55 20.08 3.18
C ASN A 316 -12.01 18.63 3.15
N VAL A 317 -10.74 18.42 3.47
CA VAL A 317 -10.14 17.07 3.49
C VAL A 317 -10.37 16.36 4.82
N ASN A 318 -10.58 17.11 5.92
CA ASN A 318 -10.65 16.55 7.28
C ASN A 318 -12.06 16.58 7.92
N MET A 319 -13.06 17.19 7.28
CA MET A 319 -14.48 17.15 7.70
C MET A 319 -15.28 16.25 6.78
#